data_AF-A0AB72Z3M5-F1
#
_entry.id   AF-A0AB72Z3M5-F1
#
_cell.length_a   1.000
_cell.length_b   1.000
_cell.length_c   1.000
_cell.angle_alpha   90.00
_cell.angle_beta   90.00
_cell.angle_gamma   90.00
#
_symmetry.space_group_name_H-M   'P 1'
#
loop_
_entity.id
_entity.type
_entity.pdbx_description
1 polymer ?
#
loop_
_entity_poly.entity_id
_entity_poly.type
_entity_poly.pdbx_seq_one_letter_code
_entity_poly.pdbx_strand_id
1 'polypeptide(L)' 'MTSRIVCPFCDEPAVIKKSSNTKYDSPTYTTITIYAYACPKGHLQSAWYLNAEAAFKAWVRLVKMTEQEDKS' A
#
# COMPACT_ATOMS: atom_id res chain seq x y z
N MET A 1 -20.47 11.83 3.90
CA MET A 1 -19.94 10.45 3.83
C MET A 1 -18.42 10.53 3.90
N THR A 2 -17.82 10.15 5.01
CA THR A 2 -16.38 9.92 5.08
C THR A 2 -16.10 8.69 4.23
N SER A 3 -15.59 8.87 3.00
CA SER A 3 -15.13 7.78 2.14
C SER A 3 -14.10 6.98 2.94
N ARG A 4 -14.55 5.88 3.57
CA ARG A 4 -13.65 4.92 4.19
C ARG A 4 -12.89 4.32 3.02
N ILE A 5 -11.59 4.55 2.98
CA ILE A 5 -10.74 4.09 1.87
C ILE A 5 -10.49 2.61 2.05
N VAL A 6 -11.54 1.84 1.81
CA VAL A 6 -11.61 0.37 1.90
C VAL A 6 -11.33 -0.24 0.53
N CYS A 7 -11.14 -1.55 0.50
CA CYS A 7 -11.04 -2.25 -0.77
C CYS A 7 -12.40 -2.19 -1.50
N PRO A 8 -12.45 -1.74 -2.77
CA PRO A 8 -13.71 -1.62 -3.50
C PRO A 8 -14.37 -2.97 -3.81
N PHE A 9 -13.65 -4.09 -3.69
CA PHE A 9 -14.17 -5.44 -4.00
C PHE A 9 -14.78 -6.15 -2.80
N CYS A 10 -14.42 -5.76 -1.57
CA CYS A 10 -14.86 -6.49 -0.37
C CYS A 10 -15.12 -5.61 0.85
N ASP A 11 -15.09 -4.29 0.70
CA ASP A 11 -15.32 -3.28 1.74
C ASP A 11 -14.44 -3.39 3.00
N GLU A 12 -13.43 -4.24 2.97
CA GLU A 12 -12.51 -4.44 4.08
C GLU A 12 -11.46 -3.31 4.13
N PRO A 13 -11.08 -2.85 5.33
CA PRO A 13 -10.03 -1.87 5.49
C PRO A 13 -8.68 -2.43 5.02
N ALA A 14 -7.89 -1.58 4.37
CA ALA A 14 -6.55 -1.96 3.96
C ALA A 14 -5.63 -2.19 5.16
N VAL A 15 -4.78 -3.20 5.05
CA VAL A 15 -3.71 -3.51 6.00
C VAL A 15 -2.38 -2.97 5.48
N ILE A 16 -1.55 -2.48 6.39
CA ILE A 16 -0.18 -2.07 6.04
C ILE A 16 0.74 -3.30 6.04
N LYS A 17 1.37 -3.56 4.90
CA LYS A 17 2.46 -4.51 4.76
C LYS A 17 3.78 -3.77 4.93
N LYS A 18 4.70 -4.38 5.68
CA LYS A 18 6.05 -3.88 5.92
C LYS A 18 7.05 -4.94 5.49
N SER A 19 8.07 -4.53 4.75
CA SER A 19 9.23 -5.35 4.44
C SER A 19 10.49 -4.56 4.74
N SER A 20 11.47 -5.20 5.35
CA SER A 20 12.73 -4.57 5.72
C SER A 20 13.87 -5.42 5.16
N ASN A 21 14.80 -4.79 4.48
CA ASN A 21 15.99 -5.43 3.95
C ASN A 21 17.23 -4.69 4.47
N THR A 22 18.10 -5.42 5.16
CA THR A 22 19.37 -4.90 5.66
C THR A 22 20.46 -5.35 4.71
N LYS A 23 21.14 -4.37 4.10
CA LYS A 23 22.34 -4.61 3.29
C LYS A 23 23.57 -4.19 4.09
N TYR A 24 24.61 -5.02 4.01
CA TYR A 24 25.92 -4.72 4.57
C TYR A 24 26.87 -4.31 3.44
N ASP A 25 27.41 -3.10 3.54
CA ASP A 25 28.42 -2.55 2.64
C ASP A 25 29.54 -1.97 3.52
N SER A 26 30.55 -2.80 3.80
CA SER A 26 31.56 -2.55 4.85
C SER A 26 32.16 -1.14 4.77
N PRO A 27 32.17 -0.34 5.86
CA PRO A 27 31.82 -0.70 7.25
C PRO A 27 30.35 -0.38 7.65
N THR A 28 29.48 -0.10 6.68
CA THR A 28 28.15 0.48 6.90
C THR A 28 27.04 -0.58 6.79
N TYR A 29 26.12 -0.56 7.74
CA TYR A 29 24.85 -1.29 7.64
C TYR A 29 23.75 -0.33 7.19
N THR A 30 23.10 -0.62 6.06
CA THR A 30 21.95 0.15 5.58
C THR A 30 20.70 -0.71 5.68
N THR A 31 19.75 -0.31 6.54
CA THR A 31 18.44 -0.95 6.63
C THR A 31 17.42 -0.12 5.87
N ILE A 32 16.86 -0.70 4.82
CA ILE A 32 15.78 -0.08 4.04
C ILE A 32 14.47 -0.74 4.47
N THR A 33 13.54 0.06 4.93
CA THR A 33 12.16 -0.39 5.18
C THR A 33 11.24 0.15 4.11
N ILE A 34 10.45 -0.72 3.53
CA ILE A 34 9.41 -0.41 2.56
C ILE A 34 8.04 -0.79 3.10
N TYR A 35 7.04 -0.05 2.67
CA TYR A 35 5.64 -0.14 3.08
C TYR A 35 4.74 -0.24 1.86
N ALA A 36 3.69 -1.03 1.96
CA ALA A 36 2.60 -1.09 0.99
C ALA A 36 1.28 -1.21 1.74
N TYR A 37 0.19 -0.69 1.18
CA TYR A 37 -1.16 -0.94 1.67
C TYR A 37 -1.82 -1.97 0.77
N ALA A 38 -2.49 -2.94 1.38
CA ALA A 38 -3.12 -4.05 0.66
C ALA A 38 -4.48 -4.39 1.25
N CYS A 39 -5.37 -4.90 0.41
CA CYS A 39 -6.56 -5.60 0.89
C CYS A 39 -6.15 -6.89 1.62
N PRO A 40 -6.70 -7.20 2.80
CA PRO A 40 -6.39 -8.42 3.54
C PRO A 40 -6.79 -9.69 2.77
N LYS A 41 -7.74 -9.59 1.84
CA LYS A 41 -8.18 -10.69 0.95
C LYS A 41 -7.34 -10.83 -0.32
N GLY A 42 -6.43 -9.90 -0.59
CA GLY A 42 -5.50 -9.97 -1.73
C GLY A 42 -6.03 -9.42 -3.06
N HIS A 43 -7.20 -8.78 -3.10
CA HIS A 43 -7.76 -8.22 -4.34
C HIS A 43 -6.93 -7.08 -4.93
N LEU A 44 -6.32 -6.27 -4.06
CA LEU A 44 -5.64 -5.03 -4.42
C LEU A 44 -4.45 -4.77 -3.51
N GLN A 45 -3.40 -4.20 -4.06
CA GLN A 45 -2.20 -3.80 -3.31
C GLN A 45 -1.53 -2.60 -3.99
N SER A 46 -1.12 -1.61 -3.19
CA SER A 46 -0.29 -0.50 -3.66
C SER A 46 1.13 -0.96 -4.01
N ALA A 47 1.86 -0.17 -4.78
CA ALA A 47 3.31 -0.35 -4.87
C ALA A 47 3.99 -0.22 -3.49
N TRP A 48 5.25 -0.66 -3.42
CA TRP A 48 6.09 -0.51 -2.23
C TRP A 48 6.77 0.86 -2.22
N TYR A 49 6.75 1.53 -1.05
CA TYR A 49 7.33 2.85 -0.85
C TYR A 49 8.21 2.89 0.40
N LEU A 50 9.22 3.75 0.42
CA LEU A 50 10.09 3.94 1.59
C LEU A 50 9.37 4.57 2.80
N ASN A 51 8.19 5.13 2.59
CA ASN A 51 7.39 5.79 3.62
C ASN A 51 5.95 5.25 3.64
N ALA A 52 5.37 5.13 4.84
CA ALA A 52 3.99 4.69 5.00
C ALA A 52 2.99 5.70 4.39
N GLU A 53 3.31 7.00 4.42
CA GLU A 53 2.42 8.03 3.88
C GLU A 53 2.29 7.96 2.34
N ALA A 54 3.38 7.77 1.58
CA ALA A 54 3.23 7.63 0.14
C ALA A 54 2.58 6.30 -0.23
N ALA A 55 2.83 5.23 0.53
CA ALA A 55 2.10 3.97 0.37
C ALA A 55 0.58 4.16 0.58
N PHE A 56 0.18 4.95 1.59
CA PHE A 56 -1.23 5.28 1.81
C PHE A 56 -1.80 6.11 0.65
N LYS A 57 -1.12 7.19 0.25
CA LYS A 57 -1.53 8.03 -0.89
C LYS A 57 -1.68 7.20 -2.18
N ALA A 58 -0.77 6.26 -2.42
CA ALA A 58 -0.85 5.34 -3.55
C ALA A 58 -2.05 4.41 -3.46
N TRP A 59 -2.37 3.87 -2.27
CA TRP A 59 -3.59 3.09 -2.04
C TRP A 59 -4.85 3.90 -2.33
N VAL A 60 -4.95 5.12 -1.82
CA VAL A 60 -6.10 6.00 -2.11
C VAL A 60 -6.28 6.20 -3.60
N ARG A 61 -5.19 6.49 -4.32
CA ARG A 61 -5.23 6.70 -5.77
C ARG A 61 -5.66 5.44 -6.50
N LEU A 62 -5.13 4.29 -6.10
CA LEU A 62 -5.43 2.99 -6.69
C LEU A 62 -6.91 2.63 -6.51
N VAL A 63 -7.45 2.73 -5.30
CA VAL A 63 -8.88 2.49 -5.02
C VAL A 63 -9.75 3.38 -5.90
N LYS A 64 -9.46 4.69 -5.95
CA LYS A 64 -10.22 5.64 -6.77
C LYS A 64 -10.17 5.33 -8.27
N MET A 65 -9.05 4.82 -8.78
CA MET A 65 -8.91 4.42 -10.19
C MET A 65 -9.76 3.19 -10.47
N THR A 66 -9.68 2.17 -9.61
CA THR A 66 -10.48 0.94 -9.75
C THR A 66 -11.99 1.22 -9.68
N GLU A 67 -12.44 2.10 -8.78
CA GLU A 67 -13.85 2.50 -8.69
C GLU A 67 -14.36 3.28 -9.93
N GLN A 68 -13.46 3.90 -10.69
CA GLN A 68 -13.80 4.62 -11.93
C GLN A 68 -13.83 3.68 -13.13
N GLU A 69 -12.93 2.68 -13.18
CA GLU A 69 -12.91 1.69 -14.26
C GLU A 69 -14.13 0.75 -14.22
N ASP A 70 -14.62 0.37 -13.04
CA ASP A 70 -15.81 -0.49 -12.90
C ASP A 70 -17.12 0.17 -13.38
N LYS A 71 -17.13 1.50 -13.51
CA LYS A 71 -18.32 2.30 -13.88
C LYS A 71 -18.42 2.64 -15.36
N SER A 72 -17.49 2.16 -16.19
CA SER A 72 -17.36 2.53 -17.61
C SER A 72 -17.69 1.37 -18.53
#